data_AF-C2G4W1-F1
#
_entry.id   AF-C2G4W1-F1
#
_cell.length_a   1.000
_cell.length_b   1.000
_cell.length_c   1.000
_cell.angle_alpha   90.00
_cell.angle_beta   90.00
_cell.angle_gamma   90.00
#
_symmetry.space_group_name_H-M   'P 1'
#
loop_
_entity.id
_entity.type
_entity.pdbx_description
1 polymer ?
#
loop_
_entity_poly.entity_id
_entity_poly.type
_entity_poly.pdbx_seq_one_letter_code
_entity_poly.pdbx_strand_id
1 'polypeptide(L)'
;MGEFNVDDFLGKIISDMNEGDSETLTTVFEKRLAELNINQTAAAEIMGIQHRGLVGVLTGTLKRVDFLTLIKLSSFLQRPEKEVLELFMNSFRDNLPSKDNQEKVTFIRDNFDLAMLKKVGFINDITDVDEIEEKICKLFRLNNVLDYKPSNIVPAFSSGKIKKTNSLSQNIWLTKAEDILKDLDNPYTYDRDKLIKVFPKIRWYSTQEKLGLKDVISQLYKCGVSVIFVPSFPNLHVRGATIPVNGKPAVILTDYKGFYATLWFALIHELYHVLFDWEEISQGNYHLSLDETENAVLAQKELEADSFARKYLFSKEKSAMIKRHLNNHQEVLKFAKFNDVHPCMIYLFEAYDAGNKATNWMKARIYNVDVSQSLGDLSSAWDNIESIDRYVFRNRELYS
;
A
#
# COMPACT_ATOMS: atom_id res chain seq x y z
N MET A 1 -56.20 -10.92 49.10
CA MET A 1 -55.01 -11.26 48.29
C MET A 1 -54.72 -10.02 47.47
N GLY A 2 -53.75 -9.22 47.89
CA GLY A 2 -53.40 -7.98 47.16
C GLY A 2 -52.74 -8.34 45.84
N GLU A 3 -53.18 -7.71 44.75
CA GLU A 3 -52.61 -7.89 43.41
C GLU A 3 -51.11 -7.61 43.43
N PHE A 4 -50.33 -8.61 43.01
CA PHE A 4 -48.90 -8.47 42.84
C PHE A 4 -48.64 -7.65 41.57
N ASN A 5 -48.30 -6.38 41.74
CA ASN A 5 -47.99 -5.48 40.64
C ASN A 5 -46.58 -5.79 40.10
N VAL A 6 -46.53 -6.41 38.93
CA VAL A 6 -45.31 -6.83 38.25
C VAL A 6 -44.43 -5.63 37.88
N ASP A 7 -45.04 -4.47 37.60
CA ASP A 7 -44.29 -3.26 37.24
C ASP A 7 -43.57 -2.64 38.45
N ASP A 8 -44.16 -2.73 39.66
CA ASP A 8 -43.47 -2.32 40.89
C ASP A 8 -42.31 -3.28 41.23
N PHE A 9 -42.48 -4.58 40.98
CA PHE A 9 -41.42 -5.58 41.21
C PHE A 9 -40.27 -5.43 40.20
N LEU A 10 -40.58 -5.19 38.92
CA LEU A 10 -39.59 -4.93 37.88
C LEU A 10 -38.92 -3.57 38.06
N GLY A 11 -39.67 -2.53 38.48
CA GLY A 11 -39.13 -1.23 38.85
C GLY A 11 -38.17 -1.32 40.04
N LYS A 12 -38.47 -2.18 41.02
CA LYS A 12 -37.57 -2.46 42.15
C LYS A 12 -36.33 -3.26 41.74
N ILE A 13 -36.46 -4.25 40.85
CA ILE A 13 -35.31 -4.99 40.31
C ILE A 13 -34.41 -4.06 39.48
N ILE A 14 -34.98 -3.16 38.67
CA ILE A 14 -34.23 -2.21 37.84
C ILE A 14 -33.60 -1.10 38.69
N SER A 15 -34.27 -0.67 39.77
CA SER A 15 -33.73 0.22 40.80
C SER A 15 -32.58 -0.45 41.57
N ASP A 16 -32.75 -1.69 42.01
CA ASP A 16 -31.71 -2.48 42.69
C ASP A 16 -30.54 -2.84 41.76
N MET A 17 -30.75 -2.85 40.44
CA MET A 17 -29.71 -2.98 39.42
C MET A 17 -28.99 -1.66 39.09
N ASN A 18 -29.60 -0.50 39.37
CA ASN A 18 -29.04 0.83 39.08
C ASN A 18 -28.57 1.60 40.32
N GLU A 19 -28.89 1.14 41.55
CA GLU A 19 -28.38 1.66 42.83
C GLU A 19 -27.46 0.66 43.55
N GLY A 20 -26.66 -0.10 42.79
CA GLY A 20 -25.49 -0.76 43.35
C GLY A 20 -24.28 0.16 43.21
N ASP A 21 -23.84 0.78 44.30
CA ASP A 21 -22.46 1.26 44.42
C ASP A 21 -21.55 0.11 43.98
N SER A 22 -21.03 0.14 42.75
CA SER A 22 -20.15 -0.93 42.28
C SER A 22 -18.90 -0.84 43.13
N GLU A 23 -18.75 -1.76 44.07
CA GLU A 23 -17.63 -1.79 45.00
C GLU A 23 -16.33 -1.75 44.17
N THR A 24 -15.53 -0.70 44.32
CA THR A 24 -14.26 -0.53 43.60
C THR A 24 -13.09 -0.94 44.50
N LEU A 25 -11.94 -1.25 43.91
CA LEU A 25 -10.76 -1.57 44.71
C LEU A 25 -10.38 -0.42 45.66
N THR A 26 -10.57 0.82 45.22
CA THR A 26 -10.33 2.01 46.06
C THR A 26 -11.30 2.08 47.24
N THR A 27 -12.61 1.90 47.02
CA THR A 27 -13.60 1.98 48.10
C THR A 27 -13.46 0.83 49.11
N VAL A 28 -13.12 -0.38 48.65
CA VAL A 28 -12.80 -1.52 49.55
C VAL A 28 -11.57 -1.20 50.40
N PHE A 29 -10.55 -0.59 49.80
CA PHE A 29 -9.34 -0.22 50.50
C PHE A 29 -9.59 0.88 51.54
N GLU A 30 -10.34 1.92 51.19
CA GLU A 30 -10.68 3.02 52.11
C GLU A 30 -11.52 2.54 53.29
N LYS A 31 -12.48 1.65 53.07
CA LYS A 31 -13.25 1.01 54.15
C LYS A 31 -12.33 0.27 55.13
N ARG A 32 -11.34 -0.46 54.60
CA ARG A 32 -10.37 -1.18 55.43
C ARG A 32 -9.47 -0.25 56.25
N LEU A 33 -9.06 0.88 55.68
CA LEU A 33 -8.31 1.91 56.41
C LEU A 33 -9.11 2.47 57.58
N ALA A 34 -10.41 2.74 57.37
CA ALA A 34 -11.31 3.23 58.40
C ALA A 34 -11.49 2.22 59.55
N GLU A 35 -11.65 0.93 59.23
CA GLU A 35 -11.73 -0.15 60.24
C GLU A 35 -10.48 -0.25 61.11
N LEU A 36 -9.31 -0.06 60.51
CA LEU A 36 -8.01 -0.14 61.19
C LEU A 36 -7.59 1.20 61.83
N ASN A 37 -8.30 2.28 61.52
CA ASN A 37 -7.96 3.66 61.92
C ASN A 37 -6.51 4.06 61.54
N ILE A 38 -6.11 3.73 60.31
CA ILE A 38 -4.78 4.06 59.74
C ILE A 38 -4.90 4.82 58.42
N ASN A 39 -3.84 5.53 58.03
CA ASN A 39 -3.77 6.21 56.73
C ASN A 39 -3.15 5.32 55.64
N GLN A 40 -3.26 5.75 54.37
CA GLN A 40 -2.71 5.01 53.22
C GLN A 40 -1.19 4.78 53.31
N THR A 41 -0.42 5.74 53.83
CA THR A 41 1.03 5.62 54.01
C THR A 41 1.40 4.51 54.97
N ALA A 42 0.73 4.45 56.13
CA ALA A 42 0.91 3.40 57.11
C ALA A 42 0.50 2.03 56.55
N ALA A 43 -0.60 1.96 55.80
CA ALA A 43 -1.01 0.71 55.14
C ALA A 43 0.02 0.25 54.10
N ALA A 44 0.59 1.16 53.33
CA ALA A 44 1.66 0.87 52.38
C ALA A 44 2.91 0.30 53.07
N GLU A 45 3.30 0.87 54.22
CA GLU A 45 4.40 0.38 55.06
C GLU A 45 4.11 -1.03 55.62
N ILE A 46 2.90 -1.27 56.15
CA ILE A 46 2.46 -2.58 56.67
C ILE A 46 2.54 -3.66 55.59
N MET A 47 2.09 -3.35 54.36
CA MET A 47 2.16 -4.28 53.25
C MET A 47 3.57 -4.38 52.62
N GLY A 48 4.48 -3.46 52.97
CA GLY A 48 5.78 -3.33 52.31
C GLY A 48 5.63 -3.05 50.82
N ILE A 49 4.74 -2.14 50.44
CA ILE A 49 4.51 -1.67 49.07
C ILE A 49 4.88 -0.18 49.01
N GLN A 50 5.49 0.28 47.92
CA GLN A 50 5.70 1.72 47.73
C GLN A 50 4.37 2.44 47.61
N HIS A 51 4.16 3.52 48.38
CA HIS A 51 2.90 4.29 48.37
C HIS A 51 2.44 4.68 46.96
N ARG A 52 3.35 5.12 46.08
CA ARG A 52 3.04 5.44 44.68
C ARG A 52 2.55 4.21 43.89
N GLY A 53 3.15 3.04 44.14
CA GLY A 53 2.71 1.78 43.55
C GLY A 53 1.31 1.40 44.02
N LEU A 54 1.05 1.51 45.32
CA LEU A 54 -0.27 1.26 45.91
C LEU A 54 -1.36 2.15 45.30
N VAL A 55 -1.14 3.47 45.26
CA VAL A 55 -2.09 4.41 44.62
C VAL A 55 -2.32 4.05 43.14
N GLY A 56 -1.26 3.68 42.42
CA GLY A 56 -1.38 3.26 41.03
C GLY A 56 -2.22 1.99 40.85
N VAL A 57 -2.13 1.03 41.76
CA VAL A 57 -2.96 -0.20 41.74
C VAL A 57 -4.41 0.13 42.06
N LEU A 58 -4.67 0.93 43.11
CA LEU A 58 -6.02 1.30 43.55
C LEU A 58 -6.78 2.06 42.45
N THR A 59 -6.10 2.95 41.74
CA THR A 59 -6.66 3.79 40.68
C THR A 59 -6.66 3.14 39.29
N GLY A 60 -6.10 1.93 39.15
CA GLY A 60 -5.97 1.26 37.85
C GLY A 60 -4.97 1.91 36.88
N THR A 61 -4.14 2.86 37.33
CA THR A 61 -3.17 3.57 36.49
C THR A 61 -1.83 2.85 36.34
N LEU A 62 -1.56 1.84 37.18
CA LEU A 62 -0.33 1.05 37.11
C LEU A 62 -0.37 0.04 35.95
N LYS A 63 0.46 0.25 34.93
CA LYS A 63 0.54 -0.64 33.73
C LYS A 63 1.02 -2.07 34.02
N ARG A 64 1.67 -2.29 35.16
CA ARG A 64 2.22 -3.59 35.56
C ARG A 64 2.02 -3.76 37.06
N VAL A 65 1.35 -4.82 37.46
CA VAL A 65 1.19 -5.24 38.85
C VAL A 65 1.78 -6.63 38.98
N ASP A 66 2.65 -6.85 39.97
CA ASP A 66 3.16 -8.19 40.25
C ASP A 66 2.20 -8.96 41.17
N PHE A 67 2.28 -10.30 41.11
CA PHE A 67 1.42 -11.16 41.93
C PHE A 67 1.65 -10.95 43.44
N LEU A 68 2.87 -10.56 43.85
CA LEU A 68 3.18 -10.27 45.25
C LEU A 68 2.36 -9.09 45.79
N THR A 69 2.18 -8.05 44.99
CA THR A 69 1.37 -6.87 45.32
C THR A 69 -0.10 -7.25 45.47
N LEU A 70 -0.62 -8.11 44.59
CA LEU A 70 -1.99 -8.62 44.68
C LEU A 70 -2.21 -9.50 45.92
N ILE A 71 -1.26 -10.38 46.26
CA ILE A 71 -1.31 -11.23 47.46
C ILE A 71 -1.28 -10.36 48.73
N LYS A 72 -0.42 -9.34 48.76
CA LYS A 72 -0.32 -8.39 49.88
C LYS A 72 -1.62 -7.60 50.07
N LEU A 73 -2.22 -7.14 48.97
CA LEU A 73 -3.52 -6.47 48.99
C LEU A 73 -4.63 -7.42 49.47
N SER A 74 -4.70 -8.64 48.94
CA SER A 74 -5.64 -9.68 49.39
C SER A 74 -5.51 -9.96 50.90
N SER A 75 -4.28 -10.10 51.39
CA SER A 75 -4.01 -10.30 52.82
C SER A 75 -4.45 -9.11 53.68
N PHE A 76 -4.16 -7.89 53.23
CA PHE A 76 -4.52 -6.65 53.95
C PHE A 76 -6.03 -6.40 53.98
N LEU A 77 -6.69 -6.65 52.85
CA LEU A 77 -8.14 -6.51 52.66
C LEU A 77 -8.95 -7.67 53.27
N GLN A 78 -8.28 -8.77 53.63
CA GLN A 78 -8.91 -10.00 54.10
C GLN A 78 -9.94 -10.56 53.09
N ARG A 79 -9.63 -10.45 51.80
CA ARG A 79 -10.47 -10.93 50.70
C ARG A 79 -9.73 -11.95 49.84
N PRO A 80 -10.43 -12.94 49.24
CA PRO A 80 -9.82 -13.86 48.29
C PRO A 80 -9.06 -13.15 47.17
N GLU A 81 -7.91 -13.69 46.78
CA GLU A 81 -7.06 -13.13 45.71
C GLU A 81 -7.84 -12.92 44.40
N LYS A 82 -8.75 -13.86 44.09
CA LYS A 82 -9.63 -13.78 42.91
C LYS A 82 -10.48 -12.52 42.90
N GLU A 83 -11.04 -12.15 44.05
CA GLU A 83 -11.92 -11.00 44.19
C GLU A 83 -11.14 -9.68 44.06
N VAL A 84 -9.97 -9.60 44.68
CA VAL A 84 -9.07 -8.43 44.55
C VAL A 84 -8.60 -8.26 43.11
N LEU A 85 -8.31 -9.36 42.41
CA LEU A 85 -7.96 -9.33 40.99
C LEU A 85 -9.13 -8.83 40.13
N GLU A 86 -10.36 -9.27 40.39
CA GLU A 86 -11.55 -8.79 39.67
C GLU A 86 -11.76 -7.27 39.88
N LEU A 87 -11.66 -6.79 41.11
CA LEU A 87 -11.76 -5.36 41.46
C LEU A 87 -10.67 -4.51 40.79
N PHE A 88 -9.42 -5.01 40.77
CA PHE A 88 -8.33 -4.37 40.06
C PHE A 88 -8.60 -4.32 38.55
N MET A 89 -9.00 -5.44 37.94
CA MET A 89 -9.25 -5.53 36.51
C MET A 89 -10.39 -4.62 36.06
N ASN A 90 -11.42 -4.43 36.88
CA ASN A 90 -12.49 -3.46 36.61
C ASN A 90 -11.96 -2.02 36.61
N SER A 91 -11.17 -1.66 37.63
CA SER A 91 -10.54 -0.32 37.72
C SER A 91 -9.51 -0.06 36.61
N PHE A 92 -8.84 -1.12 36.14
CA PHE A 92 -7.88 -1.06 35.04
C PHE A 92 -8.56 -0.96 33.66
N ARG A 93 -9.75 -1.56 33.49
CA ARG A 93 -10.54 -1.48 32.24
C ARG A 93 -10.90 -0.06 31.85
N ASP A 94 -11.18 0.81 32.82
CA ASP A 94 -11.47 2.21 32.57
C ASP A 94 -10.24 3.00 32.09
N ASN A 95 -9.04 2.46 32.32
CA ASN A 95 -7.76 3.04 31.92
C ASN A 95 -7.10 2.33 30.72
N LEU A 96 -7.72 1.27 30.17
CA LEU A 96 -7.26 0.65 28.93
C LEU A 96 -7.41 1.67 27.78
N PRO A 97 -6.47 1.71 26.82
CA PRO A 97 -6.72 2.40 25.55
C PRO A 97 -8.08 1.95 25.00
N SER A 98 -8.88 2.88 24.48
CA SER A 98 -10.22 2.58 23.94
C SER A 98 -10.17 1.32 23.05
N LYS A 99 -11.22 0.50 23.10
CA LYS A 99 -11.35 -0.69 22.22
C LYS A 99 -11.06 -0.36 20.75
N ASP A 100 -11.49 0.84 20.31
CA ASP A 100 -11.23 1.39 18.98
C ASP A 100 -9.75 1.41 18.61
N ASN A 101 -8.85 1.70 19.56
CA ASN A 101 -7.41 1.74 19.28
C ASN A 101 -6.84 0.34 19.01
N GLN A 102 -7.30 -0.68 19.76
CA GLN A 102 -6.84 -2.06 19.51
C GLN A 102 -7.34 -2.62 18.16
N GLU A 103 -8.57 -2.28 17.77
CA GLU A 103 -9.13 -2.67 16.49
C GLU A 103 -8.35 -2.04 15.33
N LYS A 104 -8.08 -0.73 15.38
CA LYS A 104 -7.25 -0.03 14.40
C LYS A 104 -5.85 -0.61 14.29
N VAL A 105 -5.19 -0.90 15.41
CA VAL A 105 -3.86 -1.53 15.42
C VAL A 105 -3.88 -2.87 14.70
N THR A 106 -4.89 -3.69 14.98
CA THR A 106 -5.02 -5.01 14.36
C THR A 106 -5.26 -4.87 12.86
N PHE A 107 -6.21 -4.01 12.48
CA PHE A 107 -6.55 -3.74 11.10
C PHE A 107 -5.35 -3.24 10.29
N ILE A 108 -4.60 -2.27 10.82
CA ILE A 108 -3.40 -1.72 10.16
C ILE A 108 -2.36 -2.82 9.93
N ARG A 109 -2.11 -3.67 10.92
CA ARG A 109 -1.12 -4.74 10.81
C ARG A 109 -1.53 -5.83 9.81
N ASP A 110 -2.83 -6.08 9.66
CA ASP A 110 -3.34 -7.12 8.78
C ASP A 110 -3.43 -6.66 7.32
N ASN A 111 -3.59 -5.35 7.08
CA ASN A 111 -3.84 -4.78 5.75
C ASN A 111 -2.65 -4.04 5.13
N PHE A 112 -1.60 -3.71 5.89
CA PHE A 112 -0.48 -2.91 5.40
C PHE A 112 0.89 -3.52 5.75
N ASP A 113 1.82 -3.55 4.78
CA ASP A 113 3.22 -3.91 5.01
C ASP A 113 3.98 -2.71 5.59
N LEU A 114 3.93 -2.56 6.93
CA LEU A 114 4.53 -1.43 7.64
C LEU A 114 6.05 -1.32 7.41
N ALA A 115 6.75 -2.45 7.28
CA ALA A 115 8.18 -2.45 7.00
C ALA A 115 8.46 -1.86 5.62
N MET A 116 7.64 -2.19 4.62
CA MET A 116 7.74 -1.63 3.28
C MET A 116 7.36 -0.15 3.24
N LEU A 117 6.27 0.24 3.92
CA LEU A 117 5.86 1.65 4.03
C LEU A 117 6.97 2.51 4.64
N LYS A 118 7.64 2.02 5.69
CA LYS A 118 8.81 2.70 6.27
C LYS A 118 9.99 2.76 5.28
N LYS A 119 10.26 1.66 4.57
CA LYS A 119 11.37 1.58 3.62
C LYS A 119 11.24 2.57 2.46
N VAL A 120 10.03 2.85 2.00
CA VAL A 120 9.77 3.84 0.94
C VAL A 120 9.59 5.26 1.47
N GLY A 121 9.75 5.47 2.78
CA GLY A 121 9.61 6.79 3.42
C GLY A 121 8.16 7.25 3.60
N PHE A 122 7.17 6.39 3.36
CA PHE A 122 5.76 6.74 3.57
C PHE A 122 5.49 7.00 5.06
N ILE A 123 6.00 6.16 5.96
CA ILE A 123 5.93 6.35 7.43
C ILE A 123 7.33 6.43 8.05
N ASN A 124 7.46 7.07 9.21
CA ASN A 124 8.74 7.17 9.92
C ASN A 124 8.94 6.03 10.93
N ASP A 125 7.88 5.69 11.68
CA ASP A 125 7.90 4.62 12.67
C ASP A 125 6.80 3.59 12.40
N ILE A 126 7.14 2.30 12.51
CA ILE A 126 6.16 1.21 12.39
C ILE A 126 5.33 1.03 13.67
N THR A 127 5.71 1.70 14.76
CA THR A 127 5.04 1.62 16.06
C THR A 127 4.13 2.82 16.36
N ASP A 128 4.24 3.90 15.58
CA ASP A 128 3.41 5.09 15.71
C ASP A 128 2.11 4.91 14.91
N VAL A 129 1.12 4.33 15.59
CA VAL A 129 -0.18 3.97 14.99
C VAL A 129 -0.93 5.22 14.54
N ASP A 130 -0.80 6.32 15.26
CA ASP A 130 -1.48 7.58 14.96
C ASP A 130 -0.91 8.20 13.67
N GLU A 131 0.43 8.23 13.50
CA GLU A 131 1.08 8.65 12.25
C GLU A 131 0.63 7.77 11.07
N ILE A 132 0.62 6.45 11.28
CA ILE A 132 0.25 5.49 10.25
C ILE A 132 -1.21 5.69 9.82
N GLU A 133 -2.14 5.81 10.77
CA GLU A 133 -3.55 6.09 10.49
C GLU A 133 -3.71 7.40 9.73
N GLU A 134 -3.12 8.50 10.22
CA GLU A 134 -3.24 9.81 9.58
C GLU A 134 -2.81 9.76 8.11
N LYS A 135 -1.65 9.14 7.83
CA LYS A 135 -1.11 9.06 6.48
C LYS A 135 -1.91 8.15 5.55
N ILE A 136 -2.38 7.01 6.04
CA ILE A 136 -3.24 6.11 5.26
C ILE A 136 -4.57 6.79 4.95
N CYS A 137 -5.20 7.41 5.95
CA CYS A 137 -6.44 8.17 5.78
C CYS A 137 -6.26 9.31 4.79
N LYS A 138 -5.14 10.04 4.84
CA LYS A 138 -4.82 11.07 3.86
C LYS A 138 -4.69 10.49 2.45
N LEU A 139 -3.87 9.44 2.28
CA LEU A 139 -3.60 8.82 0.98
C LEU A 139 -4.88 8.33 0.28
N PHE A 140 -5.83 7.77 1.03
CA PHE A 140 -7.07 7.21 0.50
C PHE A 140 -8.30 8.09 0.73
N ARG A 141 -8.13 9.31 1.24
CA ARG A 141 -9.22 10.26 1.55
C ARG A 141 -10.29 9.67 2.48
N LEU A 142 -9.86 8.92 3.50
CA LEU A 142 -10.72 8.24 4.47
C LEU A 142 -10.86 9.08 5.75
N ASN A 143 -12.00 8.94 6.42
CA ASN A 143 -12.19 9.51 7.76
C ASN A 143 -11.67 8.56 8.86
N ASN A 144 -11.68 7.26 8.60
CA ASN A 144 -11.22 6.22 9.51
C ASN A 144 -10.46 5.15 8.71
N VAL A 145 -9.32 4.69 9.24
CA VAL A 145 -8.51 3.67 8.56
C VAL A 145 -9.26 2.35 8.37
N LEU A 146 -10.22 2.05 9.24
CA LEU A 146 -11.07 0.86 9.16
C LEU A 146 -11.96 0.84 7.90
N ASP A 147 -12.16 2.00 7.25
CA ASP A 147 -12.92 2.11 6.01
C ASP A 147 -12.10 1.69 4.77
N TYR A 148 -10.80 1.47 4.92
CA TYR A 148 -9.94 1.07 3.81
C TYR A 148 -10.40 -0.28 3.23
N LYS A 149 -10.60 -0.29 1.91
CA LYS A 149 -10.91 -1.51 1.16
C LYS A 149 -9.95 -1.61 0.00
N PRO A 150 -9.20 -2.73 -0.12
CA PRO A 150 -8.35 -2.93 -1.28
C PRO A 150 -9.19 -2.98 -2.56
N SER A 151 -8.60 -2.56 -3.67
CA SER A 151 -9.20 -2.72 -4.99
C SER A 151 -9.59 -4.18 -5.24
N ASN A 152 -10.79 -4.38 -5.79
CA ASN A 152 -11.25 -5.69 -6.26
C ASN A 152 -10.81 -5.95 -7.72
N ILE A 153 -10.12 -5.00 -8.36
CA ILE A 153 -9.66 -5.14 -9.73
C ILE A 153 -8.45 -6.07 -9.75
N VAL A 154 -8.53 -7.09 -10.61
CA VAL A 154 -7.38 -7.95 -10.89
C VAL A 154 -6.69 -7.44 -12.16
N PRO A 155 -5.47 -6.90 -12.06
CA PRO A 155 -4.72 -6.43 -13.22
C PRO A 155 -4.06 -7.57 -14.00
N ALA A 156 -3.79 -7.31 -15.28
CA ALA A 156 -2.72 -7.98 -16.00
C ALA A 156 -1.37 -7.45 -15.49
N PHE A 157 -0.50 -8.33 -14.97
CA PHE A 157 0.80 -7.95 -14.41
C PHE A 157 1.97 -8.53 -15.20
N SER A 158 2.97 -7.69 -15.43
CA SER A 158 4.28 -8.11 -15.94
C SER A 158 5.18 -8.83 -14.90
N SER A 159 4.66 -9.70 -14.02
CA SER A 159 5.45 -10.29 -12.91
C SER A 159 5.16 -11.77 -12.55
N GLY A 160 6.17 -12.49 -12.06
CA GLY A 160 6.06 -13.89 -11.62
C GLY A 160 5.57 -14.08 -10.17
N LYS A 161 5.36 -15.35 -9.75
CA LYS A 161 4.73 -15.82 -8.48
C LYS A 161 4.81 -14.84 -7.27
N ILE A 162 3.64 -14.41 -6.78
CA ILE A 162 3.46 -13.35 -5.77
C ILE A 162 3.47 -13.93 -4.33
N LYS A 163 4.20 -13.30 -3.40
CA LYS A 163 4.20 -13.61 -1.95
C LYS A 163 3.11 -12.81 -1.19
N LYS A 164 2.65 -13.28 -0.03
CA LYS A 164 1.66 -12.55 0.81
C LYS A 164 2.07 -11.12 1.21
N THR A 165 3.35 -10.85 1.44
CA THR A 165 3.82 -9.46 1.69
C THR A 165 3.73 -8.59 0.43
N ASN A 166 3.92 -9.20 -0.74
CA ASN A 166 3.77 -8.49 -2.01
C ASN A 166 2.30 -8.14 -2.23
N SER A 167 1.34 -8.99 -1.81
CA SER A 167 -0.08 -8.68 -2.00
C SER A 167 -0.55 -7.46 -1.21
N LEU A 168 -0.01 -7.18 -0.01
CA LEU A 168 -0.38 -5.97 0.74
C LEU A 168 0.13 -4.68 0.05
N SER A 169 1.40 -4.65 -0.33
CA SER A 169 1.97 -3.52 -1.09
C SER A 169 1.27 -3.34 -2.44
N GLN A 170 0.88 -4.45 -3.07
CA GLN A 170 0.18 -4.47 -4.35
C GLN A 170 -1.22 -3.87 -4.20
N ASN A 171 -1.94 -4.24 -3.14
CA ASN A 171 -3.26 -3.68 -2.84
C ASN A 171 -3.18 -2.16 -2.68
N ILE A 172 -2.19 -1.65 -1.94
CA ILE A 172 -2.00 -0.19 -1.78
C ILE A 172 -1.73 0.48 -3.13
N TRP A 173 -0.81 -0.10 -3.91
CA TRP A 173 -0.42 0.43 -5.22
C TRP A 173 -1.61 0.44 -6.20
N LEU A 174 -2.35 -0.66 -6.29
CA LEU A 174 -3.52 -0.78 -7.17
C LEU A 174 -4.68 0.11 -6.72
N THR A 175 -5.01 0.12 -5.44
CA THR A 175 -6.12 0.94 -4.90
C THR A 175 -5.85 2.41 -5.19
N LYS A 176 -4.62 2.88 -4.95
CA LYS A 176 -4.28 4.28 -5.24
C LYS A 176 -4.25 4.58 -6.74
N ALA A 177 -3.77 3.65 -7.57
CA ALA A 177 -3.80 3.81 -9.02
C ALA A 177 -5.25 3.90 -9.55
N GLU A 178 -6.14 3.04 -9.06
CA GLU A 178 -7.56 3.06 -9.38
C GLU A 178 -8.21 4.39 -8.98
N ASP A 179 -7.92 4.92 -7.79
CA ASP A 179 -8.43 6.21 -7.34
C ASP A 179 -7.99 7.36 -8.27
N ILE A 180 -6.71 7.41 -8.65
CA ILE A 180 -6.19 8.42 -9.58
C ILE A 180 -6.89 8.30 -10.95
N LEU A 181 -7.10 7.08 -11.44
CA LEU A 181 -7.73 6.82 -12.73
C LEU A 181 -9.23 7.17 -12.73
N LYS A 182 -9.92 6.95 -11.61
CA LYS A 182 -11.30 7.41 -11.42
C LYS A 182 -11.38 8.93 -11.40
N ASP A 183 -10.47 9.60 -10.69
CA ASP A 183 -10.40 11.07 -10.65
C ASP A 183 -10.08 11.67 -12.03
N LEU A 184 -9.33 10.96 -12.89
CA LEU A 184 -9.04 11.40 -14.26
C LEU A 184 -10.26 11.39 -15.18
N ASP A 185 -11.26 10.55 -14.88
CA ASP A 185 -12.51 10.36 -15.60
C ASP A 185 -12.42 10.60 -17.12
N ASN A 186 -11.62 9.77 -17.81
CA ASN A 186 -11.33 9.97 -19.23
C ASN A 186 -12.61 10.09 -20.08
N PRO A 187 -12.92 11.25 -20.70
CA PRO A 187 -14.19 11.43 -21.40
C PRO A 187 -14.25 10.70 -22.75
N TYR A 188 -13.11 10.25 -23.27
CA TYR A 188 -13.03 9.57 -24.57
C TYR A 188 -13.37 8.09 -24.43
N THR A 189 -14.22 7.58 -25.33
CA THR A 189 -14.49 6.15 -25.46
C THR A 189 -13.27 5.43 -26.03
N TYR A 190 -13.02 4.20 -25.58
CA TYR A 190 -11.94 3.39 -26.13
C TYR A 190 -12.15 3.11 -27.62
N ASP A 191 -11.12 3.41 -28.43
CA ASP A 191 -11.10 3.23 -29.88
C ASP A 191 -9.82 2.50 -30.29
N ARG A 192 -9.95 1.19 -30.50
CA ARG A 192 -8.84 0.31 -30.87
C ARG A 192 -8.18 0.70 -32.20
N ASP A 193 -8.95 1.19 -33.17
CA ASP A 193 -8.43 1.58 -34.47
C ASP A 193 -7.61 2.87 -34.39
N LYS A 194 -8.03 3.83 -33.55
CA LYS A 194 -7.20 5.00 -33.24
C LYS A 194 -5.91 4.61 -32.54
N LEU A 195 -5.95 3.66 -31.59
CA LEU A 195 -4.75 3.18 -30.93
C LEU A 195 -3.75 2.56 -31.93
N ILE A 196 -4.23 1.72 -32.85
CA ILE A 196 -3.40 1.13 -33.92
C ILE A 196 -2.76 2.22 -34.79
N LYS A 197 -3.44 3.35 -35.05
CA LYS A 197 -2.90 4.47 -35.83
C LYS A 197 -1.84 5.28 -35.08
N VAL A 198 -1.90 5.34 -33.74
CA VAL A 198 -0.87 5.99 -32.90
C VAL A 198 0.38 5.13 -32.82
N PHE A 199 0.21 3.81 -32.80
CA PHE A 199 1.28 2.85 -32.56
C PHE A 199 2.56 3.10 -33.38
N PRO A 200 2.54 3.30 -34.71
CA PRO A 200 3.77 3.47 -35.50
C PRO A 200 4.67 4.64 -35.06
N LYS A 201 4.13 5.66 -34.39
CA LYS A 201 4.86 6.87 -34.00
C LYS A 201 5.55 6.75 -32.64
N ILE A 202 5.14 5.80 -31.79
CA ILE A 202 5.58 5.72 -30.39
C ILE A 202 7.11 5.59 -30.27
N ARG A 203 7.75 4.81 -31.15
CA ARG A 203 9.22 4.63 -31.16
C ARG A 203 9.94 5.97 -31.25
N TRP A 204 9.55 6.82 -32.20
CA TRP A 204 10.19 8.11 -32.41
C TRP A 204 10.08 9.01 -31.16
N TYR A 205 8.95 8.99 -30.45
CA TYR A 205 8.78 9.76 -29.22
C TYR A 205 9.77 9.37 -28.11
N SER A 206 10.32 8.15 -28.12
CA SER A 206 11.40 7.79 -27.19
C SER A 206 12.66 8.63 -27.37
N THR A 207 12.86 9.27 -28.53
CA THR A 207 13.98 10.19 -28.76
C THR A 207 13.78 11.55 -28.09
N GLN A 208 12.57 11.86 -27.62
CA GLN A 208 12.21 13.12 -26.99
C GLN A 208 12.17 12.93 -25.47
N GLU A 209 13.32 13.00 -24.81
CA GLU A 209 13.49 12.63 -23.39
C GLU A 209 12.49 13.33 -22.44
N LYS A 210 12.19 14.62 -22.65
CA LYS A 210 11.36 15.43 -21.74
C LYS A 210 9.85 15.41 -22.04
N LEU A 211 9.49 15.39 -23.32
CA LEU A 211 8.10 15.54 -23.76
C LEU A 211 7.53 14.27 -24.38
N GLY A 212 8.38 13.35 -24.85
CA GLY A 212 7.93 12.24 -25.68
C GLY A 212 6.93 11.31 -24.99
N LEU A 213 7.19 10.94 -23.74
CA LEU A 213 6.26 10.10 -22.98
C LEU A 213 4.93 10.85 -22.72
N LYS A 214 5.00 12.13 -22.36
CA LYS A 214 3.81 12.99 -22.18
C LYS A 214 2.99 13.08 -23.47
N ASP A 215 3.62 13.34 -24.61
CA ASP A 215 2.92 13.42 -25.90
C ASP A 215 2.24 12.10 -26.28
N VAL A 216 2.87 10.97 -25.96
CA VAL A 216 2.25 9.65 -26.17
C VAL A 216 1.07 9.43 -25.23
N ILE A 217 1.19 9.77 -23.94
CA ILE A 217 0.09 9.66 -22.98
C ILE A 217 -1.11 10.52 -23.42
N SER A 218 -0.88 11.75 -23.89
CA SER A 218 -1.97 12.61 -24.40
C SER A 218 -2.68 12.00 -25.61
N GLN A 219 -1.93 11.39 -26.54
CA GLN A 219 -2.51 10.70 -27.70
C GLN A 219 -3.32 9.47 -27.28
N LEU A 220 -2.79 8.68 -26.34
CA LEU A 220 -3.46 7.50 -25.80
C LEU A 220 -4.75 7.88 -25.05
N TYR A 221 -4.74 8.98 -24.29
CA TYR A 221 -5.91 9.49 -23.59
C TYR A 221 -7.06 9.77 -24.57
N LYS A 222 -6.76 10.37 -25.73
CA LYS A 222 -7.72 10.63 -26.82
C LYS A 222 -8.18 9.37 -27.56
N CYS A 223 -7.48 8.26 -27.40
CA CYS A 223 -7.93 6.92 -27.83
C CYS A 223 -8.82 6.23 -26.79
N GLY A 224 -9.10 6.88 -25.65
CA GLY A 224 -9.80 6.28 -24.52
C GLY A 224 -8.93 5.32 -23.69
N VAL A 225 -7.60 5.43 -23.78
CA VAL A 225 -6.63 4.68 -22.96
C VAL A 225 -5.99 5.64 -21.96
N SER A 226 -6.33 5.52 -20.68
CA SER A 226 -5.69 6.33 -19.63
C SER A 226 -4.33 5.76 -19.29
N VAL A 227 -3.30 6.58 -19.16
CA VAL A 227 -1.97 6.11 -18.73
C VAL A 227 -1.50 6.98 -17.59
N ILE A 228 -1.18 6.38 -16.44
CA ILE A 228 -0.66 7.09 -15.27
C ILE A 228 0.66 6.50 -14.80
N PHE A 229 1.34 7.23 -13.92
CA PHE A 229 2.55 6.78 -13.26
C PHE A 229 2.31 6.68 -11.75
N VAL A 230 2.61 5.53 -11.15
CA VAL A 230 2.53 5.32 -9.70
C VAL A 230 3.83 4.66 -9.23
N PRO A 231 4.53 5.22 -8.22
CA PRO A 231 5.84 4.73 -7.80
C PRO A 231 5.79 3.27 -7.35
N SER A 232 6.75 2.45 -7.78
CA SER A 232 6.76 1.03 -7.38
C SER A 232 7.18 0.86 -5.93
N PHE A 233 6.56 -0.08 -5.22
CA PHE A 233 7.21 -0.64 -4.03
C PHE A 233 8.37 -1.57 -4.44
N PRO A 234 9.51 -1.57 -3.72
CA PRO A 234 10.66 -2.42 -4.05
C PRO A 234 10.37 -3.93 -4.08
N ASN A 235 9.39 -4.41 -3.32
CA ASN A 235 9.00 -5.82 -3.25
C ASN A 235 8.09 -6.27 -4.39
N LEU A 236 7.42 -5.35 -5.11
CA LEU A 236 6.45 -5.71 -6.15
C LEU A 236 7.08 -6.23 -7.43
N HIS A 237 8.22 -5.68 -7.83
CA HIS A 237 8.89 -6.06 -9.08
C HIS A 237 8.00 -5.88 -10.34
N VAL A 238 7.01 -5.00 -10.28
CA VAL A 238 6.05 -4.72 -11.36
C VAL A 238 6.53 -3.52 -12.20
N ARG A 239 6.59 -3.68 -13.52
CA ARG A 239 6.95 -2.58 -14.46
C ARG A 239 5.75 -1.75 -14.89
N GLY A 240 4.61 -2.42 -15.00
CA GLY A 240 3.33 -1.82 -15.29
C GLY A 240 2.19 -2.77 -15.04
N ALA A 241 0.97 -2.27 -15.22
CA ALA A 241 -0.24 -3.05 -15.18
C ALA A 241 -1.30 -2.45 -16.11
N THR A 242 -2.13 -3.31 -16.69
CA THR A 242 -3.32 -2.93 -17.43
C THR A 242 -4.57 -3.33 -16.66
N ILE A 243 -5.44 -2.36 -16.40
CA ILE A 243 -6.69 -2.55 -15.65
C ILE A 243 -7.90 -1.93 -16.34
N PRO A 244 -9.11 -2.47 -16.11
CA PRO A 244 -10.35 -1.82 -16.50
C PRO A 244 -10.77 -0.75 -15.50
N VAL A 245 -11.01 0.48 -15.97
CA VAL A 245 -11.60 1.57 -15.17
C VAL A 245 -12.74 2.21 -15.96
N ASN A 246 -13.94 2.25 -15.39
CA ASN A 246 -15.15 2.77 -16.04
C ASN A 246 -15.37 2.20 -17.45
N GLY A 247 -15.13 0.89 -17.63
CA GLY A 247 -15.27 0.19 -18.91
C GLY A 247 -14.22 0.50 -19.97
N LYS A 248 -13.12 1.20 -19.60
CA LYS A 248 -12.03 1.60 -20.50
C LYS A 248 -10.69 1.06 -20.02
N PRO A 249 -9.73 0.82 -20.93
CA PRO A 249 -8.39 0.40 -20.56
C PRO A 249 -7.63 1.53 -19.87
N ALA A 250 -6.97 1.19 -18.78
CA ALA A 250 -6.04 2.05 -18.10
C ALA A 250 -4.71 1.33 -17.87
N VAL A 251 -3.61 2.04 -18.15
CA VAL A 251 -2.24 1.56 -17.99
C VAL A 251 -1.60 2.30 -16.82
N ILE A 252 -0.97 1.55 -15.93
CA ILE A 252 -0.23 2.07 -14.79
C ILE A 252 1.24 1.75 -15.04
N LEU A 253 2.09 2.77 -15.11
CA LEU A 253 3.53 2.61 -15.24
C LEU A 253 4.24 2.82 -13.90
N THR A 254 5.38 2.17 -13.73
CA THR A 254 6.28 2.37 -12.59
C THR A 254 7.69 2.74 -13.03
N ASP A 255 8.49 3.25 -12.10
CA ASP A 255 9.93 3.48 -12.26
C ASP A 255 10.77 2.22 -12.00
N TYR A 256 10.15 1.04 -11.96
CA TYR A 256 10.85 -0.20 -11.64
C TYR A 256 12.06 -0.41 -12.58
N LYS A 257 13.23 -0.71 -11.97
CA LYS A 257 14.58 -0.79 -12.56
C LYS A 257 15.29 0.53 -12.88
N GLY A 258 14.59 1.68 -12.92
CA GLY A 258 15.22 3.00 -13.08
C GLY A 258 15.90 3.25 -14.43
N PHE A 259 15.55 2.51 -15.48
CA PHE A 259 16.06 2.74 -16.84
C PHE A 259 14.98 3.39 -17.71
N TYR A 260 15.35 4.39 -18.50
CA TYR A 260 14.40 5.04 -19.40
C TYR A 260 13.84 4.07 -20.45
N ALA A 261 14.67 3.15 -20.94
CA ALA A 261 14.22 2.11 -21.86
C ALA A 261 13.24 1.10 -21.22
N THR A 262 13.26 0.88 -19.89
CA THR A 262 12.27 0.00 -19.25
C THR A 262 10.90 0.65 -19.14
N LEU A 263 10.80 1.98 -19.04
CA LEU A 263 9.53 2.70 -19.10
C LEU A 263 8.82 2.49 -20.43
N TRP A 264 9.54 2.71 -21.54
CA TRP A 264 8.98 2.48 -22.88
C TRP A 264 8.66 1.01 -23.13
N PHE A 265 9.52 0.10 -22.65
CA PHE A 265 9.24 -1.33 -22.75
C PHE A 265 7.95 -1.70 -22.01
N ALA A 266 7.77 -1.21 -20.78
CA ALA A 266 6.56 -1.41 -19.99
C ALA A 266 5.34 -0.84 -20.73
N LEU A 267 5.40 0.39 -21.22
CA LEU A 267 4.29 0.99 -21.98
C LEU A 267 3.89 0.13 -23.18
N ILE A 268 4.84 -0.34 -23.98
CA ILE A 268 4.52 -1.18 -25.15
C ILE A 268 3.98 -2.55 -24.74
N HIS A 269 4.48 -3.14 -23.66
CA HIS A 269 3.98 -4.37 -23.08
C HIS A 269 2.52 -4.20 -22.63
N GLU A 270 2.19 -3.14 -21.89
CA GLU A 270 0.82 -2.89 -21.45
C GLU A 270 -0.12 -2.57 -22.63
N LEU A 271 0.35 -1.82 -23.63
CA LEU A 271 -0.44 -1.57 -24.84
C LEU A 271 -0.66 -2.82 -25.69
N TYR A 272 0.20 -3.84 -25.58
CA TYR A 272 -0.08 -5.15 -26.17
C TYR A 272 -1.33 -5.74 -25.51
N HIS A 273 -1.43 -5.74 -24.18
CA HIS A 273 -2.62 -6.24 -23.49
C HIS A 273 -3.88 -5.44 -23.87
N VAL A 274 -3.77 -4.12 -24.02
CA VAL A 274 -4.89 -3.28 -24.51
C VAL A 274 -5.33 -3.67 -25.94
N LEU A 275 -4.39 -4.07 -26.80
CA LEU A 275 -4.67 -4.42 -28.20
C LEU A 275 -5.16 -5.85 -28.39
N PHE A 276 -4.67 -6.80 -27.59
CA PHE A 276 -4.82 -8.23 -27.83
C PHE A 276 -5.58 -8.97 -26.72
N ASP A 277 -5.53 -8.50 -25.48
CA ASP A 277 -6.11 -9.17 -24.30
C ASP A 277 -7.26 -8.40 -23.65
N TRP A 278 -7.57 -7.20 -24.14
CA TRP A 278 -8.51 -6.28 -23.48
C TRP A 278 -9.89 -6.88 -23.23
N GLU A 279 -10.41 -7.68 -24.16
CA GLU A 279 -11.72 -8.32 -23.99
C GLU A 279 -11.74 -9.22 -22.73
N GLU A 280 -10.73 -10.07 -22.56
CA GLU A 280 -10.60 -10.95 -21.38
C GLU A 280 -10.35 -10.15 -20.09
N ILE A 281 -9.50 -9.11 -20.16
CA ILE A 281 -9.21 -8.23 -19.01
C ILE A 281 -10.50 -7.52 -18.57
N SER A 282 -11.29 -7.01 -19.51
CA SER A 282 -12.52 -6.28 -19.22
C SER A 282 -13.61 -7.15 -18.59
N GLN A 283 -13.60 -8.45 -18.89
CA GLN A 283 -14.53 -9.43 -18.32
C GLN A 283 -14.08 -10.00 -16.98
N GLY A 284 -12.87 -9.65 -16.51
CA GLY A 284 -12.28 -10.22 -15.30
C GLY A 284 -11.78 -11.66 -15.50
N ASN A 285 -11.54 -12.10 -16.72
CA ASN A 285 -11.07 -13.46 -17.01
C ASN A 285 -9.53 -13.58 -17.02
N TYR A 286 -8.82 -12.47 -16.80
CA TYR A 286 -7.35 -12.42 -16.76
C TYR A 286 -6.82 -12.72 -15.34
N HIS A 287 -7.18 -13.88 -14.78
CA HIS A 287 -6.84 -14.26 -13.40
C HIS A 287 -5.86 -15.44 -13.35
N LEU A 288 -4.83 -15.33 -12.49
CA LEU A 288 -4.06 -16.49 -12.05
C LEU A 288 -5.00 -17.40 -11.25
N SER A 289 -5.53 -18.44 -11.89
CA SER A 289 -6.39 -19.40 -11.19
C SER A 289 -5.57 -20.46 -10.47
N LEU A 290 -6.26 -21.30 -9.68
CA LEU A 290 -5.66 -22.47 -9.05
C LEU A 290 -5.40 -23.60 -10.06
N ASP A 291 -5.85 -23.45 -11.31
CA ASP A 291 -5.59 -24.41 -12.38
C ASP A 291 -4.19 -24.16 -12.98
N GLU A 292 -3.34 -25.20 -12.97
CA GLU A 292 -2.00 -25.13 -13.55
C GLU A 292 -2.02 -24.80 -15.05
N THR A 293 -3.10 -25.15 -15.75
CA THR A 293 -3.25 -24.90 -17.19
C THR A 293 -3.53 -23.43 -17.50
N GLU A 294 -4.42 -22.76 -16.75
CA GLU A 294 -4.70 -21.34 -16.93
C GLU A 294 -3.49 -20.47 -16.55
N ASN A 295 -2.71 -20.89 -15.55
CA ASN A 295 -1.43 -20.25 -15.22
C ASN A 295 -0.40 -20.34 -16.37
N ALA A 296 -0.40 -21.44 -17.12
CA ALA A 296 0.48 -21.61 -18.29
C ALA A 296 0.04 -20.71 -19.47
N VAL A 297 -1.26 -20.54 -19.69
CA VAL A 297 -1.80 -19.63 -20.71
C VAL A 297 -1.42 -18.19 -20.40
N LEU A 298 -1.61 -17.75 -19.15
CA LEU A 298 -1.20 -16.41 -18.73
C LEU A 298 0.31 -16.20 -18.88
N ALA A 299 1.12 -17.16 -18.45
CA ALA A 299 2.57 -17.09 -18.62
C ALA A 299 2.98 -16.96 -20.10
N GLN A 300 2.25 -17.62 -21.01
CA GLN A 300 2.47 -17.50 -22.45
C GLN A 300 2.10 -16.10 -22.97
N LYS A 301 0.97 -15.52 -22.54
CA LYS A 301 0.57 -14.16 -22.91
C LYS A 301 1.60 -13.12 -22.46
N GLU A 302 2.12 -13.24 -21.25
CA GLU A 302 3.20 -12.37 -20.73
C GLU A 302 4.47 -12.47 -21.58
N LEU A 303 4.86 -13.68 -22.02
CA LEU A 303 5.98 -13.89 -22.93
C LEU A 303 5.75 -13.27 -24.31
N GLU A 304 4.52 -13.31 -24.81
CA GLU A 304 4.14 -12.70 -26.08
C GLU A 304 4.17 -11.17 -26.00
N ALA A 305 3.67 -10.59 -24.91
CA ALA A 305 3.76 -9.16 -24.64
C ALA A 305 5.23 -8.70 -24.56
N ASP A 306 6.08 -9.43 -23.83
CA ASP A 306 7.52 -9.16 -23.75
C ASP A 306 8.21 -9.27 -25.12
N SER A 307 7.90 -10.32 -25.89
CA SER A 307 8.45 -10.54 -27.22
C SER A 307 8.02 -9.43 -28.18
N PHE A 308 6.75 -9.03 -28.13
CA PHE A 308 6.20 -7.95 -28.92
C PHE A 308 6.88 -6.62 -28.59
N ALA A 309 6.99 -6.26 -27.32
CA ALA A 309 7.66 -5.03 -26.89
C ALA A 309 9.14 -5.01 -27.30
N ARG A 310 9.86 -6.12 -27.10
CA ARG A 310 11.26 -6.31 -27.49
C ARG A 310 11.45 -6.18 -29.00
N LYS A 311 10.55 -6.74 -29.80
CA LYS A 311 10.60 -6.70 -31.27
C LYS A 311 10.23 -5.32 -31.82
N TYR A 312 9.15 -4.75 -31.29
CA TYR A 312 8.62 -3.46 -31.71
C TYR A 312 9.61 -2.34 -31.44
N LEU A 313 10.12 -2.21 -30.21
CA LEU A 313 11.07 -1.14 -29.88
C LEU A 313 12.36 -1.33 -30.68
N PHE A 314 13.04 -2.46 -30.52
CA PHE A 314 14.31 -2.68 -31.19
C PHE A 314 14.69 -4.15 -31.22
N SER A 315 14.35 -4.91 -32.26
CA SER A 315 14.46 -6.39 -32.33
C SER A 315 15.86 -7.02 -32.10
N LYS A 316 15.91 -8.33 -31.83
CA LYS A 316 17.16 -9.07 -31.55
C LYS A 316 18.10 -9.10 -32.76
N GLU A 317 17.54 -9.06 -33.96
CA GLU A 317 18.28 -9.00 -35.21
C GLU A 317 19.02 -7.66 -35.33
N LYS A 318 18.33 -6.54 -35.02
CA LYS A 318 18.95 -5.20 -35.00
C LYS A 318 20.06 -5.10 -33.96
N SER A 319 19.82 -5.69 -32.80
CA SER A 319 20.81 -5.91 -31.74
C SER A 319 22.08 -6.59 -32.27
N ALA A 320 21.93 -7.74 -32.92
CA ALA A 320 23.06 -8.47 -33.51
C ALA A 320 23.85 -7.65 -34.55
N MET A 321 23.19 -6.78 -35.33
CA MET A 321 23.84 -5.90 -36.31
C MET A 321 24.76 -4.85 -35.67
N ILE A 322 24.36 -4.26 -34.54
CA ILE A 322 25.12 -3.16 -33.90
C ILE A 322 26.06 -3.63 -32.79
N LYS A 323 25.94 -4.88 -32.32
CA LYS A 323 26.69 -5.46 -31.20
C LYS A 323 28.20 -5.21 -31.23
N ARG A 324 28.84 -5.31 -32.41
CA ARG A 324 30.31 -5.10 -32.56
C ARG A 324 30.71 -3.63 -32.47
N HIS A 325 29.76 -2.71 -32.61
CA HIS A 325 29.97 -1.27 -32.61
C HIS A 325 29.56 -0.59 -31.29
N LEU A 326 29.19 -1.35 -30.25
CA LEU A 326 28.77 -0.80 -28.95
C LEU A 326 29.84 0.05 -28.23
N ASN A 327 31.11 -0.07 -28.61
CA ASN A 327 32.19 0.79 -28.11
C ASN A 327 32.28 2.13 -28.85
N ASN A 328 31.64 2.25 -30.01
CA ASN A 328 31.61 3.47 -30.81
C ASN A 328 30.23 4.13 -30.68
N HIS A 329 30.11 5.06 -29.74
CA HIS A 329 28.83 5.73 -29.47
C HIS A 329 28.27 6.47 -30.70
N GLN A 330 29.13 6.99 -31.58
CA GLN A 330 28.67 7.68 -32.80
C GLN A 330 27.95 6.71 -33.76
N GLU A 331 28.43 5.47 -33.89
CA GLU A 331 27.74 4.45 -34.69
C GLU A 331 26.43 4.02 -34.03
N VAL A 332 26.39 3.93 -32.70
CA VAL A 332 25.14 3.66 -31.97
C VAL A 332 24.12 4.78 -32.17
N LEU A 333 24.53 6.05 -32.14
CA LEU A 333 23.65 7.20 -32.39
C LEU A 333 23.07 7.17 -33.81
N LYS A 334 23.90 6.93 -34.83
CA LYS A 334 23.44 6.80 -36.22
C LYS A 334 22.45 5.66 -36.38
N PHE A 335 22.74 4.49 -35.78
CA PHE A 335 21.88 3.33 -35.87
C PHE A 335 20.56 3.52 -35.11
N ALA A 336 20.60 4.17 -33.94
CA ALA A 336 19.41 4.53 -33.17
C ALA A 336 18.50 5.48 -33.96
N LYS A 337 19.09 6.51 -34.56
CA LYS A 337 18.38 7.47 -35.43
C LYS A 337 17.75 6.78 -36.64
N PHE A 338 18.48 5.90 -37.32
CA PHE A 338 17.93 5.12 -38.44
C PHE A 338 16.75 4.22 -38.04
N ASN A 339 16.69 3.82 -36.76
CA ASN A 339 15.65 2.98 -36.22
C ASN A 339 14.56 3.75 -35.46
N ASP A 340 14.59 5.08 -35.42
CA ASP A 340 13.65 5.93 -34.66
C ASP A 340 13.52 5.53 -33.19
N VAL A 341 14.63 5.24 -32.50
CA VAL A 341 14.63 4.91 -31.07
C VAL A 341 15.69 5.67 -30.31
N HIS A 342 15.49 5.85 -29.01
CA HIS A 342 16.54 6.37 -28.14
C HIS A 342 17.76 5.42 -28.08
N PRO A 343 19.01 5.91 -28.15
CA PRO A 343 20.21 5.08 -28.08
C PRO A 343 20.32 4.24 -26.80
N CYS A 344 19.75 4.68 -25.68
CA CYS A 344 19.76 3.91 -24.43
C CYS A 344 19.07 2.54 -24.55
N MET A 345 18.08 2.40 -25.44
CA MET A 345 17.40 1.12 -25.69
C MET A 345 18.36 0.09 -26.25
N ILE A 346 19.25 0.51 -27.16
CA ILE A 346 20.26 -0.37 -27.75
C ILE A 346 21.21 -0.89 -26.66
N TYR A 347 21.73 0.01 -25.83
CA TYR A 347 22.64 -0.38 -24.75
C TYR A 347 21.97 -1.29 -23.72
N LEU A 348 20.74 -0.97 -23.30
CA LEU A 348 20.04 -1.76 -22.31
C LEU A 348 19.65 -3.14 -22.84
N PHE A 349 19.09 -3.23 -24.04
CA PHE A 349 18.68 -4.52 -24.61
C PHE A 349 19.89 -5.42 -24.89
N GLU A 350 21.01 -4.86 -25.34
CA GLU A 350 22.27 -5.61 -25.46
C GLU A 350 22.83 -6.05 -24.10
N ALA A 351 22.68 -5.25 -23.04
CA ALA A 351 23.07 -5.66 -21.70
C ALA A 351 22.21 -6.82 -21.19
N TYR A 352 20.90 -6.76 -21.45
CA TYR A 352 19.97 -7.83 -21.10
C TYR A 352 20.26 -9.13 -21.88
N ASP A 353 20.38 -9.04 -23.20
CA ASP A 353 20.61 -10.21 -24.08
C ASP A 353 21.98 -10.87 -23.85
N ALA A 354 22.98 -10.09 -23.45
CA ALA A 354 24.31 -10.62 -23.13
C ALA A 354 24.42 -11.22 -21.73
N GLY A 355 23.36 -11.15 -20.92
CA GLY A 355 23.32 -11.62 -19.53
C GLY A 355 24.09 -10.71 -18.56
N ASN A 356 24.60 -11.28 -17.46
CA ASN A 356 25.26 -10.53 -16.38
C ASN A 356 26.69 -10.06 -16.71
N LYS A 357 26.96 -9.61 -17.95
CA LYS A 357 28.24 -9.02 -18.34
C LYS A 357 28.34 -7.59 -17.81
N ALA A 358 29.15 -7.39 -16.78
CA ALA A 358 29.32 -6.11 -16.09
C ALA A 358 29.63 -4.93 -17.05
N THR A 359 30.43 -5.16 -18.09
CA THR A 359 30.81 -4.13 -19.07
C THR A 359 29.63 -3.62 -19.89
N ASN A 360 28.65 -4.47 -20.23
CA ASN A 360 27.46 -4.04 -20.96
C ASN A 360 26.51 -3.27 -20.04
N TRP A 361 26.30 -3.74 -18.82
CA TRP A 361 25.48 -3.04 -17.82
C TRP A 361 26.07 -1.67 -17.44
N MET A 362 27.40 -1.55 -17.40
CA MET A 362 28.08 -0.26 -17.20
C MET A 362 27.74 0.72 -18.33
N LYS A 363 27.81 0.30 -19.60
CA LYS A 363 27.41 1.16 -20.73
C LYS A 363 25.94 1.52 -20.68
N ALA A 364 25.06 0.56 -20.36
CA ALA A 364 23.64 0.82 -20.22
C ALA A 364 23.35 1.89 -19.17
N ARG A 365 24.11 1.91 -18.06
CA ARG A 365 24.01 2.98 -17.05
C ARG A 365 24.59 4.31 -17.52
N ILE A 366 25.77 4.31 -18.16
CA ILE A 366 26.43 5.53 -18.67
C ILE A 366 25.53 6.27 -19.67
N TYR A 367 24.86 5.53 -20.56
CA TYR A 367 24.00 6.09 -21.60
C TYR A 367 22.51 6.06 -21.23
N ASN A 368 22.18 5.84 -19.95
CA ASN A 368 20.80 5.93 -19.47
C ASN A 368 20.38 7.39 -19.36
N VAL A 369 19.11 7.66 -19.62
CA VAL A 369 18.49 8.95 -19.33
C VAL A 369 18.05 8.93 -17.87
N ASP A 370 18.16 10.07 -17.19
CA ASP A 370 17.58 10.25 -15.86
C ASP A 370 16.06 10.17 -15.96
N VAL A 371 15.50 9.07 -15.43
CA VAL A 371 14.07 8.78 -15.48
C VAL A 371 13.26 9.87 -14.77
N SER A 372 13.73 10.38 -13.64
CA SER A 372 13.03 11.41 -12.87
C SER A 372 12.93 12.71 -13.67
N GLN A 373 13.99 13.08 -14.39
CA GLN A 373 13.98 14.25 -15.28
C GLN A 373 13.06 14.06 -16.48
N SER A 374 13.01 12.85 -17.05
CA SER A 374 12.11 12.54 -18.17
C SER A 374 10.64 12.57 -17.75
N LEU A 375 10.31 12.03 -16.57
CA LEU A 375 8.94 12.01 -16.06
C LEU A 375 8.44 13.42 -15.72
N GLY A 376 9.30 14.27 -15.14
CA GLY A 376 8.90 15.61 -14.69
C GLY A 376 7.69 15.54 -13.76
N ASP A 377 6.60 16.24 -14.12
CA ASP A 377 5.34 16.27 -13.34
C ASP A 377 4.60 14.93 -13.25
N LEU A 378 4.93 13.95 -14.10
CA LEU A 378 4.43 12.58 -13.98
C LEU A 378 5.04 11.87 -12.77
N SER A 379 6.20 12.31 -12.30
CA SER A 379 6.87 11.69 -11.16
C SER A 379 6.12 11.99 -9.86
N SER A 380 6.00 10.95 -9.03
CA SER A 380 5.48 11.01 -7.68
C SER A 380 6.39 10.17 -6.77
N ALA A 381 6.23 10.31 -5.45
CA ALA A 381 7.00 9.52 -4.50
C ALA A 381 6.18 9.22 -3.24
N TRP A 382 6.43 8.06 -2.64
CA TRP A 382 5.71 7.61 -1.43
C TRP A 382 6.03 8.46 -0.20
N ASP A 383 7.21 9.07 -0.13
CA ASP A 383 7.59 10.04 0.92
C ASP A 383 6.98 11.44 0.71
N ASN A 384 6.32 11.67 -0.43
CA ASN A 384 5.62 12.91 -0.76
C ASN A 384 4.18 12.63 -1.20
N ILE A 385 3.30 12.39 -0.22
CA ILE A 385 1.88 12.08 -0.43
C ILE A 385 1.20 13.13 -1.34
N GLU A 386 1.54 14.41 -1.21
CA GLU A 386 0.96 15.49 -2.03
C GLU A 386 1.25 15.32 -3.52
N SER A 387 2.41 14.75 -3.87
CA SER A 387 2.76 14.43 -5.26
C SER A 387 1.85 13.35 -5.86
N ILE A 388 1.31 12.46 -5.02
CA ILE A 388 0.39 11.40 -5.44
C ILE A 388 -1.04 11.93 -5.44
N ASP A 389 -1.47 12.62 -4.38
CA ASP A 389 -2.83 13.13 -4.23
C ASP A 389 -3.18 14.20 -5.27
N ARG A 390 -2.20 15.05 -5.63
CA ARG A 390 -2.39 16.06 -6.68
C ARG A 390 -2.00 15.58 -8.07
N TYR A 391 -1.84 14.27 -8.29
CA TYR A 391 -1.37 13.73 -9.58
C TYR A 391 -2.16 14.27 -10.77
N VAL A 392 -3.49 14.16 -10.72
CA VAL A 392 -4.41 14.62 -11.78
C VAL A 392 -4.27 16.12 -12.01
N PHE A 393 -4.28 16.91 -10.93
CA PHE A 393 -4.17 18.35 -10.99
C PHE A 393 -2.85 18.81 -11.64
N ARG A 394 -1.71 18.22 -11.22
CA ARG A 394 -0.38 18.55 -11.78
C ARG A 394 -0.26 18.21 -13.26
N ASN A 395 -1.00 17.21 -13.72
CA ASN A 395 -0.93 16.70 -15.09
C ASN A 395 -2.18 17.06 -15.93
N ARG A 396 -3.00 18.02 -15.51
CA ARG A 396 -4.28 18.34 -16.18
C ARG A 396 -4.15 18.66 -17.66
N GLU A 397 -3.06 19.32 -18.07
CA GLU A 397 -2.83 19.72 -19.48
C GLU A 397 -2.57 18.50 -20.37
N LEU A 398 -1.98 17.45 -19.79
CA LEU A 398 -1.72 16.18 -20.45
C LEU A 398 -3.02 15.46 -20.86
N TYR A 399 -4.01 15.55 -19.97
CA TYR A 399 -5.30 14.85 -20.06
C TYR A 399 -6.42 15.76 -20.58
N SER A 400 -6.08 16.72 -21.45
CA SER A 400 -7.04 17.65 -22.08
C SER A 400 -7.39 17.32 -23.53
#